data_AF-A0A2X1NGG3-F1
#
_entry.id   AF-A0A2X1NGG3-F1
#
_cell.length_a   1.000
_cell.length_b   1.000
_cell.length_c   1.000
_cell.angle_alpha   90.00
_cell.angle_beta   90.00
_cell.angle_gamma   90.00
#
_symmetry.space_group_name_H-M   'P 1'
#
loop_
_entity.id
_entity.type
_entity.pdbx_description
1 polymer ?
#
loop_
_entity_poly.entity_id
_entity_poly.type
_entity_poly.pdbx_seq_one_letter_code
_entity_poly.pdbx_strand_id
1 'polypeptide(L)'
;MSRPTIIINDLDAERIDILLEQPAYAGLPIADALNAELDRAQMCSPEEMPHDVVTMNSRVKFRNLSDGEVRVRTLVYPAKNDR
;
A
#
# COMPACT_ATOMS: atom_id res chain seq x y z
N MET A 1 -6.11 -17.21 -6.60
CA MET A 1 -4.94 -17.13 -5.71
C MET A 1 -5.05 -15.84 -4.92
N SER A 2 -4.90 -15.90 -3.60
CA SER A 2 -4.81 -14.69 -2.76
C SER A 2 -3.49 -13.97 -3.04
N ARG A 3 -3.44 -12.66 -2.79
CA ARG A 3 -2.22 -11.87 -2.91
C ARG A 3 -1.24 -12.28 -1.79
N PRO A 4 0.09 -12.14 -2.00
CA PRO A 4 1.05 -12.33 -0.91
C PRO A 4 0.74 -11.36 0.24
N THR A 5 1.08 -11.76 1.47
CA THR A 5 0.92 -10.93 2.66
C THR A 5 1.70 -9.62 2.53
N ILE A 6 1.06 -8.50 2.89
CA ILE A 6 1.70 -7.19 2.92
C ILE A 6 2.71 -7.14 4.08
N ILE A 7 3.89 -6.59 3.82
CA ILE A 7 4.85 -6.17 4.85
C ILE A 7 4.75 -4.66 4.95
N ILE A 8 4.49 -4.14 6.14
CA ILE A 8 4.25 -2.70 6.37
C ILE A 8 4.83 -2.28 7.71
N ASN A 9 5.29 -1.02 7.82
CA ASN A 9 5.72 -0.49 9.10
C ASN A 9 4.54 0.02 9.92
N ASP A 10 4.70 0.08 11.24
CA ASP A 10 3.62 0.46 12.17
C ASP A 10 3.00 1.83 11.85
N LEU A 11 3.83 2.82 11.47
CA LEU A 11 3.40 4.18 11.17
C LEU A 11 2.53 4.25 9.91
N ASP A 12 2.91 3.54 8.85
CA ASP A 12 2.12 3.51 7.62
C ASP A 12 0.85 2.66 7.78
N ALA A 13 0.88 1.60 8.61
CA ALA A 13 -0.31 0.81 8.92
C ALA A 13 -1.38 1.68 9.59
N GLU A 14 -1.03 2.40 10.66
CA GLU A 14 -1.94 3.30 11.37
C GLU A 14 -2.50 4.40 10.43
N ARG A 15 -1.63 4.99 9.60
CA ARG A 15 -2.04 6.05 8.68
C ARG A 15 -2.98 5.56 7.57
N ILE A 16 -2.79 4.34 7.08
CA ILE A 16 -3.69 3.75 6.08
C ILE A 16 -5.00 3.34 6.75
N ASP A 17 -4.97 2.82 7.97
CA ASP A 17 -6.18 2.46 8.72
C ASP A 17 -7.10 3.69 8.90
N ILE A 18 -6.55 4.80 9.44
CA ILE A 18 -7.25 6.09 9.56
C ILE A 18 -7.72 6.63 8.20
N LEU A 19 -6.95 6.40 7.13
CA LEU A 19 -7.36 6.81 5.78
C LEU A 19 -8.60 6.05 5.33
N LEU A 20 -8.67 4.75 5.58
CA LEU A 20 -9.76 3.87 5.15
C LEU A 20 -11.05 4.06 5.97
N GLU A 21 -10.96 4.61 7.18
CA GLU A 21 -12.13 5.04 7.97
C GLU A 21 -12.89 6.23 7.35
N GLN A 22 -12.30 6.97 6.41
CA GLN A 22 -12.94 8.16 5.86
C GLN A 22 -14.17 7.79 5.01
N PRO A 23 -15.31 8.51 5.15
CA PRO A 23 -16.55 8.21 4.42
C PRO A 23 -16.39 8.18 2.89
N ALA A 24 -15.39 8.90 2.36
CA ALA A 24 -15.08 8.92 0.93
C ALA A 24 -14.64 7.56 0.37
N TYR A 25 -14.15 6.64 1.22
CA TYR A 25 -13.72 5.31 0.81
C TYR A 25 -14.70 4.20 1.20
N ALA A 26 -15.80 4.53 1.89
CA ALA A 26 -16.80 3.57 2.31
C ALA A 26 -17.44 2.84 1.12
N GLY A 27 -17.43 1.50 1.16
CA GLY A 27 -18.01 0.65 0.12
C GLY A 27 -17.21 0.58 -1.18
N LEU A 28 -16.01 1.15 -1.24
CA LEU A 28 -15.11 0.96 -2.37
C LEU A 28 -14.46 -0.43 -2.27
N PRO A 29 -14.55 -1.28 -3.32
CA PRO A 29 -13.98 -2.63 -3.27
C PRO A 29 -12.47 -2.66 -2.96
N ILE A 30 -11.74 -1.60 -3.34
CA ILE A 30 -10.31 -1.50 -3.06
C ILE A 30 -10.01 -1.17 -1.60
N ALA A 31 -10.89 -0.41 -0.94
CA ALA A 31 -10.77 -0.07 0.48
C ALA A 31 -11.06 -1.31 1.33
N ASP A 32 -12.16 -2.01 1.05
CA ASP A 32 -12.51 -3.27 1.73
C ASP A 32 -11.41 -4.33 1.58
N ALA A 33 -10.87 -4.46 0.36
CA ALA A 33 -9.76 -5.37 0.11
C ALA A 33 -8.49 -4.97 0.86
N LEU A 34 -8.19 -3.67 0.99
CA LEU A 34 -7.01 -3.22 1.71
C LEU A 34 -7.17 -3.40 3.23
N ASN A 35 -8.35 -3.13 3.79
CA ASN A 35 -8.67 -3.42 5.21
C ASN A 35 -8.41 -4.90 5.55
N ALA A 36 -8.96 -5.81 4.74
CA ALA A 36 -8.76 -7.25 4.95
C ALA A 36 -7.29 -7.70 4.79
N GLU A 37 -6.48 -6.97 4.02
CA GLU A 37 -5.04 -7.23 3.89
C GLU A 37 -4.24 -6.68 5.08
N LEU A 38 -4.65 -5.54 5.65
CA LEU A 38 -4.05 -4.97 6.86
C LEU A 38 -4.27 -5.87 8.08
N ASP A 39 -5.46 -6.46 8.24
CA ASP A 39 -5.79 -7.40 9.33
C ASP A 39 -4.83 -8.59 9.44
N ARG A 40 -4.20 -8.97 8.33
CA ARG A 40 -3.29 -10.11 8.21
C ARG A 40 -1.85 -9.71 7.84
N ALA A 41 -1.54 -8.42 7.86
CA ALA A 41 -0.25 -7.90 7.45
C ALA A 41 0.86 -8.33 8.41
N GLN A 42 2.07 -8.46 7.88
CA GLN A 42 3.26 -8.57 8.69
C GLN A 42 3.76 -7.17 9.03
N MET A 43 3.58 -6.77 10.29
CA MET A 43 4.03 -5.48 10.79
C MET A 43 5.47 -5.56 11.32
N CYS A 44 6.24 -4.51 11.13
CA CYS A 44 7.56 -4.35 11.72
C CYS A 44 7.84 -2.88 12.05
N SER A 45 8.85 -2.64 12.88
CA SER A 45 9.30 -1.27 13.09
C SER A 45 9.92 -0.70 11.80
N PRO A 46 9.96 0.64 11.62
CA PRO A 46 10.61 1.26 10.47
C PRO A 46 12.08 0.87 10.29
N GLU A 47 12.80 0.59 11.38
CA GLU A 47 14.22 0.20 11.37
C GLU A 47 14.43 -1.25 10.90
N GLU A 48 13.43 -2.11 11.08
CA GLU A 48 13.46 -3.53 10.67
C GLU A 48 12.89 -3.74 9.26
N MET A 49 12.43 -2.68 8.60
CA MET A 49 11.83 -2.75 7.27
C MET A 49 12.82 -3.32 6.24
N PRO A 50 12.50 -4.44 5.56
CA PRO A 50 13.37 -4.97 4.52
C PRO A 50 13.55 -4.00 3.36
N HIS A 51 14.78 -3.89 2.84
CA HIS A 51 15.15 -2.90 1.82
C HIS A 51 14.52 -3.14 0.44
N ASP A 52 13.96 -4.31 0.19
CA ASP A 52 13.32 -4.72 -1.05
C ASP A 52 11.78 -4.64 -1.00
N VAL A 53 11.22 -4.22 0.14
CA VAL A 53 9.77 -4.03 0.31
C VAL A 53 9.35 -2.66 -0.21
N VAL A 54 8.29 -2.64 -1.02
CA VAL A 54 7.66 -1.39 -1.48
C VAL A 54 6.81 -0.83 -0.35
N THR A 55 7.27 0.28 0.25
CA THR A 55 6.55 1.01 1.30
C THR A 55 5.92 2.30 0.77
N MET A 56 5.13 2.98 1.59
CA MET A 56 4.61 4.30 1.23
C MET A 56 5.75 5.29 0.98
N ASN A 57 5.59 6.13 -0.04
CA ASN A 57 6.57 7.06 -0.59
C ASN A 57 7.76 6.42 -1.33
N SER A 58 7.78 5.09 -1.50
CA SER A 58 8.79 4.42 -2.33
C SER A 58 8.57 4.71 -3.83
N ARG A 59 9.67 4.89 -4.56
CA ARG A 59 9.68 4.96 -6.03
C ARG A 59 9.98 3.57 -6.60
N VAL A 60 9.01 2.97 -7.26
CA VAL A 60 9.07 1.59 -7.75
C VAL A 60 9.01 1.52 -9.28
N LYS A 61 9.78 0.59 -9.85
CA LYS A 61 9.68 0.18 -11.25
C LYS A 61 8.96 -1.15 -11.33
N PHE A 62 7.86 -1.21 -12.07
CA PHE A 62 7.08 -2.44 -12.23
C PHE A 62 6.70 -2.66 -13.69
N ARG A 63 6.42 -3.92 -14.02
CA ARG A 63 5.92 -4.34 -15.34
C ARG A 63 4.46 -4.77 -15.20
N ASN A 64 3.58 -4.20 -16.01
CA ASN A 64 2.24 -4.74 -16.16
C ASN A 64 2.33 -6.04 -16.97
N LEU A 65 1.85 -7.14 -16.40
CA LEU A 65 1.96 -8.47 -17.02
C LEU A 65 0.94 -8.68 -18.15
N SER A 66 -0.10 -7.85 -18.26
CA SER A 66 -1.12 -7.96 -19.30
C SER A 66 -0.66 -7.41 -20.65
N ASP A 67 0.15 -6.34 -20.66
CA ASP A 67 0.61 -5.64 -21.86
C ASP A 67 2.15 -5.55 -21.97
N GLY A 68 2.89 -5.93 -20.93
CA GLY A 68 4.34 -5.88 -20.88
C GLY A 68 4.92 -4.49 -20.61
N GLU A 69 4.09 -3.45 -20.43
CA GLU A 69 4.54 -2.09 -20.25
C GLU A 69 5.28 -1.93 -18.91
N VAL A 70 6.43 -1.25 -18.94
CA VAL A 70 7.22 -0.95 -17.76
C VAL A 70 7.04 0.50 -17.35
N ARG A 71 6.62 0.73 -16.11
CA ARG A 71 6.40 2.08 -15.56
C ARG A 71 7.22 2.29 -14.29
N VAL A 72 7.53 3.55 -14.00
CA VAL A 72 8.11 4.00 -12.74
C VAL A 72 7.14 4.96 -12.09
N ARG A 73 6.76 4.70 -10.84
CA ARG A 73 5.83 5.53 -10.05
C ARG A 73 6.30 5.63 -8.61
N THR A 74 5.88 6.70 -7.94
CA THR A 74 6.03 6.84 -6.50
C THR A 74 4.68 6.53 -5.85
N LEU A 75 4.65 5.62 -4.89
CA LEU A 75 3.44 5.30 -4.14
C LEU A 75 3.21 6.38 -3.08
N VAL A 76 2.15 7.17 -3.16
CA VAL A 76 1.91 8.30 -2.24
C VAL A 76 0.54 8.21 -1.60
N TYR A 77 0.39 8.88 -0.45
CA TYR A 77 -0.92 9.09 0.16
C TYR A 77 -1.76 10.07 -0.68
N PRO A 78 -3.10 9.94 -0.72
CA PRO A 78 -3.96 10.81 -1.53
C PRO A 78 -3.77 12.31 -1.28
N ALA A 79 -3.53 12.72 -0.04
CA ALA A 79 -3.26 14.12 0.32
C ALA A 79 -1.95 14.68 -0.26
N LYS A 80 -1.00 13.82 -0.68
CA LYS A 80 0.24 14.22 -1.35
C LYS A 80 0.18 14.06 -2.87
N ASN A 81 -0.99 13.75 -3.42
CA ASN A 81 -1.19 13.62 -4.86
C ASN A 81 -1.34 15.02 -5.48
N ASP A 82 -0.32 15.87 -5.33
CA ASP A 82 -0.19 17.12 -6.09
C ASP A 82 0.39 16.79 -7.47
N ARG A 83 -0.50 16.34 -8.36
CA ARG A 83 -0.34 16.23 -9.84
C ARG A 83 0.82 15.42 -10.41
#